data_AF-A0A4R8T2X9-F1
#
_entry.id   AF-A0A4R8T2X9-F1
#
_cell.length_a   1.000
_cell.length_b   1.000
_cell.length_c   1.000
_cell.angle_alpha   90.00
_cell.angle_beta   90.00
_cell.angle_gamma   90.00
#
_symmetry.space_group_name_H-M   'P 1'
#
loop_
_entity.id
_entity.type
_entity.pdbx_description
1 polymer ?
#
loop_
_entity_poly.entity_id
_entity_poly.type
_entity_poly.pdbx_seq_one_letter_code
_entity_poly.pdbx_strand_id
1 'polypeptide(L)'
;MNSFRFARAALRARPAAFRAPLQRRTYADAIKLSLSLPHQSIYKSQDVVQVNIPADSGEMGVLANHVPSIEQLKPGLVEVVEESGPSKQFFLSGGFAVVQPNSVLSINATEGYPLEDFSAEAVKSQIAEAQKVANGSGSEQDIAEAKIELEVLESLQAVLK
;
A
#
# COMPACT_ATOMS: atom_id res chain seq x y z
N MET A 1 5.28 11.70 -87.28
CA MET A 1 5.38 12.71 -86.20
C MET A 1 4.58 12.21 -85.01
N ASN A 2 5.19 11.41 -84.12
CA ASN A 2 4.54 10.89 -82.91
C ASN A 2 5.16 11.55 -81.68
N SER A 3 4.36 12.35 -80.95
CA SER A 3 4.73 12.96 -79.69
C SER A 3 4.41 12.02 -78.52
N PHE A 4 5.45 11.45 -77.92
CA PHE A 4 5.32 10.66 -76.69
C PHE A 4 5.05 11.58 -75.50
N ARG A 5 3.91 11.38 -74.81
CA ARG A 5 3.62 12.01 -73.52
C ARG A 5 4.21 11.16 -72.41
N PHE A 6 5.13 11.73 -71.63
CA PHE A 6 5.65 11.11 -70.40
C PHE A 6 4.66 11.33 -69.25
N ALA A 7 4.14 10.25 -68.67
CA ALA A 7 3.39 10.31 -67.41
C ALA A 7 4.38 10.18 -66.23
N ARG A 8 4.47 11.21 -65.39
CA ARG A 8 5.20 11.15 -64.11
C ARG A 8 4.30 10.49 -63.06
N ALA A 9 4.69 9.32 -62.57
CA ALA A 9 4.07 8.69 -61.41
C ALA A 9 4.50 9.41 -60.13
N ALA A 10 3.55 9.98 -59.39
CA ALA A 10 3.79 10.56 -58.07
C ALA A 10 3.75 9.45 -57.01
N LEU A 11 4.91 9.08 -56.47
CA LEU A 11 5.01 8.20 -55.30
C LEU A 11 4.59 8.98 -54.04
N ARG A 12 3.42 8.66 -53.50
CA ARG A 12 2.94 9.21 -52.23
C ARG A 12 3.65 8.48 -51.09
N ALA A 13 4.65 9.14 -50.48
CA ALA A 13 5.33 8.61 -49.31
C ALA A 13 4.32 8.40 -48.17
N ARG A 14 4.20 7.16 -47.69
CA ARG A 14 3.40 6.85 -46.49
C ARG A 14 4.18 7.34 -45.28
N PRO A 15 3.56 8.05 -44.32
CA PRO A 15 4.26 8.44 -43.11
C PRO A 15 4.64 7.17 -42.35
N ALA A 16 5.94 7.01 -42.05
CA ALA A 16 6.38 5.97 -41.14
C ALA A 16 5.67 6.22 -39.81
N ALA A 17 4.88 5.25 -39.35
CA ALA A 17 4.26 5.32 -38.04
C ALA A 17 5.37 5.44 -37.00
N PHE A 18 5.49 6.62 -36.38
CA PHE A 18 6.32 6.80 -35.20
C PHE A 18 5.73 5.88 -34.12
N ARG A 19 6.35 4.72 -33.93
CA ARG A 19 6.15 3.92 -32.72
C ARG A 19 6.76 4.72 -31.59
N ALA A 20 5.93 5.51 -30.90
CA ALA A 20 6.28 6.00 -29.58
C ALA A 20 6.68 4.77 -28.75
N PRO A 21 7.87 4.74 -28.13
CA PRO A 21 8.17 3.67 -27.20
C PRO A 21 7.09 3.72 -26.11
N LEU A 22 6.37 2.62 -25.92
CA LEU A 22 5.61 2.41 -24.70
C LEU A 22 6.64 2.46 -23.57
N GLN A 23 6.73 3.61 -22.91
CA GLN A 23 7.64 3.80 -21.80
C GLN A 23 7.10 2.95 -20.65
N ARG A 24 7.49 1.68 -20.61
CA ARG A 24 7.34 0.85 -19.42
C ARG A 24 8.16 1.54 -18.33
N ARG A 25 7.52 1.94 -17.24
CA ARG A 25 8.24 2.29 -16.02
C ARG A 25 8.98 1.04 -15.59
N THR A 26 10.27 0.95 -15.92
CA THR A 26 11.15 -0.08 -15.37
C THR A 26 11.55 0.42 -14.00
N TYR A 27 10.91 -0.11 -12.95
CA TYR A 27 11.44 0.02 -11.60
C TYR A 27 12.77 -0.72 -11.58
N ALA A 28 13.84 -0.02 -11.15
CA ALA A 28 15.19 -0.51 -11.34
C ALA A 28 15.55 -1.65 -10.35
N ASP A 29 14.86 -1.75 -9.22
CA ASP A 29 15.12 -2.75 -8.18
C ASP A 29 13.85 -3.05 -7.37
N ALA A 30 13.70 -4.31 -6.94
CA ALA A 30 12.61 -4.77 -6.07
C ALA A 30 13.09 -4.94 -4.61
N ILE A 31 12.15 -4.84 -3.67
CA ILE A 31 12.32 -5.14 -2.25
C ILE A 31 11.75 -6.53 -1.98
N LYS A 32 12.42 -7.32 -1.14
CA LYS A 32 11.86 -8.56 -0.62
C LYS A 32 11.02 -8.28 0.61
N LEU A 33 9.70 -8.34 0.47
CA LEU A 33 8.75 -8.15 1.55
C LEU A 33 8.43 -9.48 2.24
N SER A 34 8.56 -9.49 3.56
CA SER A 34 7.97 -10.49 4.43
C SER A 34 6.98 -9.80 5.36
N LEU A 35 5.71 -10.25 5.35
CA LEU A 35 4.67 -9.75 6.23
C LEU A 35 4.09 -10.93 7.01
N SER A 36 4.29 -10.90 8.33
CA SER A 36 3.97 -11.99 9.24
C SER A 36 3.08 -11.53 10.39
N LEU A 37 2.04 -12.32 10.61
CA LEU A 37 1.23 -12.35 11.83
C LEU A 37 1.63 -13.59 12.65
N PRO A 38 1.36 -13.63 13.96
CA PRO A 38 1.65 -14.80 14.79
C PRO A 38 0.99 -16.09 14.28
N HIS A 39 -0.20 -15.98 13.68
CA HIS A 39 -0.99 -17.12 13.19
C HIS A 39 -0.82 -17.41 11.69
N GLN A 40 -0.39 -16.43 10.89
CA GLN A 40 -0.27 -16.56 9.44
C GLN A 40 0.80 -15.61 8.88
N SER A 41 1.52 -16.06 7.85
CA SER A 41 2.35 -15.17 7.03
C SER A 41 1.65 -14.85 5.71
N ILE A 42 1.33 -13.57 5.51
CA ILE A 42 0.63 -13.06 4.33
C ILE A 42 1.62 -12.95 3.15
N TYR A 43 2.83 -12.44 3.41
CA TYR A 43 3.91 -12.36 2.43
C TYR A 43 5.15 -13.12 2.92
N LYS A 44 5.75 -13.91 2.03
CA LYS A 44 6.95 -14.71 2.29
C LYS A 44 8.07 -14.35 1.32
N SER A 45 8.84 -13.31 1.63
CA SER A 45 9.97 -12.85 0.82
C SER A 45 9.61 -12.65 -0.66
N GLN A 46 8.49 -11.97 -0.90
CA GLN A 46 8.02 -11.67 -2.26
C GLN A 46 8.65 -10.37 -2.76
N ASP A 47 8.97 -10.32 -4.05
CA ASP A 47 9.49 -9.12 -4.70
C ASP A 47 8.36 -8.10 -4.91
N VAL A 48 8.53 -6.92 -4.32
CA VAL A 48 7.59 -5.79 -4.39
C VAL A 48 8.34 -4.52 -4.77
N VAL A 49 7.65 -3.55 -5.37
CA VAL A 49 8.27 -2.30 -5.83
C VAL A 49 8.36 -1.28 -4.70
N GLN A 50 7.27 -1.15 -3.95
CA GLN A 50 7.12 -0.15 -2.91
C GLN A 50 6.15 -0.65 -1.84
N VAL A 51 6.43 -0.30 -0.59
CA VAL A 51 5.53 -0.56 0.53
C VAL A 51 5.31 0.73 1.30
N ASN A 52 4.06 1.17 1.42
CA ASN A 52 3.68 2.31 2.25
C ASN A 52 3.21 1.80 3.61
N ILE A 53 3.78 2.36 4.68
CA ILE A 53 3.53 1.94 6.05
C ILE A 53 3.22 3.13 6.96
N PRO A 54 2.27 2.98 7.91
CA PRO A 54 1.98 3.97 8.92
C PRO A 54 2.97 3.82 10.08
N ALA A 55 4.08 4.56 10.04
CA ALA A 55 5.05 4.57 11.13
C ALA A 55 4.62 5.55 12.24
N ASP A 56 5.15 5.37 13.45
CA ASP A 56 4.89 6.29 14.56
C ASP A 56 5.34 7.72 14.24
N SER A 57 6.44 7.85 13.49
CA SER A 57 6.98 9.12 12.98
C SER A 57 6.16 9.74 11.84
N GLY A 58 5.18 9.01 11.29
CA GLY A 58 4.32 9.45 10.19
C GLY A 58 4.18 8.40 9.08
N GLU A 59 3.60 8.78 7.95
CA GLU A 59 3.49 7.89 6.78
C GLU A 59 4.85 7.75 6.07
N MET A 60 5.30 6.51 5.86
CA MET A 60 6.59 6.21 5.24
C MET A 60 6.44 5.28 4.04
N GLY A 61 7.07 5.65 2.91
CA GLY A 61 7.18 4.80 1.73
C GLY A 61 8.56 4.15 1.64
N VAL A 62 8.63 2.83 1.71
CA VAL A 62 9.87 2.07 1.60
C VAL A 62 10.03 1.58 0.16
N LEU A 63 11.14 1.99 -0.47
CA LEU A 63 11.57 1.56 -1.82
C LEU A 63 12.86 0.74 -1.76
N ALA A 64 13.28 0.18 -2.88
CA ALA A 64 14.55 -0.53 -2.98
C ALA A 64 15.73 0.35 -2.50
N ASN A 65 16.68 -0.27 -1.80
CA ASN A 65 17.84 0.37 -1.20
C ASN A 65 17.51 1.48 -0.17
N HIS A 66 16.38 1.38 0.52
CA HIS A 66 16.07 2.24 1.66
C HIS A 66 17.10 2.09 2.79
N VAL A 67 17.28 3.15 3.58
CA VAL A 67 18.18 3.15 4.74
C VAL A 67 17.68 2.10 5.76
N PRO A 68 18.57 1.23 6.28
CA PRO A 68 18.18 0.29 7.32
C PRO A 68 17.64 1.01 8.56
N SER A 69 16.43 0.67 8.98
CA SER A 69 15.71 1.31 10.07
C SER A 69 14.77 0.32 10.77
N ILE A 70 14.39 0.64 11.99
CA ILE A 70 13.37 -0.08 12.75
C ILE A 70 12.36 0.96 13.20
N GLU A 71 11.12 0.79 12.77
CA GLU A 71 10.04 1.73 13.07
C GLU A 71 8.87 0.97 13.71
N GLN A 72 8.27 1.60 14.73
CA GLN A 72 7.00 1.13 15.28
C GLN A 72 5.88 1.52 14.33
N LEU A 73 4.94 0.61 14.11
CA LEU A 73 3.76 0.84 13.27
C LEU A 73 2.57 1.25 14.12
N LYS A 74 1.87 2.29 13.67
CA LYS A 74 0.57 2.69 14.18
C LYS A 74 -0.53 1.82 13.57
N PRO A 75 -1.69 1.67 14.24
CA PRO A 75 -2.86 1.05 13.63
C PRO A 75 -3.26 1.83 12.37
N GLY A 76 -3.29 1.17 11.21
CA GLY A 76 -3.48 1.88 9.95
C GLY A 76 -3.35 1.01 8.71
N LEU A 77 -3.41 1.67 7.56
CA LEU A 77 -3.35 1.02 6.25
C LEU A 77 -1.90 0.81 5.79
N VAL A 78 -1.57 -0.42 5.43
CA VAL A 78 -0.37 -0.77 4.69
C VAL A 78 -0.73 -1.04 3.24
N GLU A 79 -0.07 -0.35 2.33
CA GLU A 79 -0.23 -0.54 0.90
C GLU A 79 1.02 -1.19 0.31
N VAL A 80 0.83 -2.30 -0.39
CA VAL A 80 1.89 -3.04 -1.08
C VAL A 80 1.69 -2.87 -2.59
N VAL A 81 2.71 -2.30 -3.25
CA VAL A 81 2.74 -2.10 -4.70
C VAL A 81 3.63 -3.17 -5.32
N GLU A 82 3.03 -4.08 -6.08
CA GLU A 82 3.70 -5.15 -6.84
C GLU A 82 4.07 -4.66 -8.26
N GLU A 83 5.04 -5.30 -8.93
CA GLU A 83 5.51 -4.88 -10.27
C GLU A 83 4.42 -4.88 -11.35
N SER A 84 3.45 -5.78 -11.23
CA SER A 84 2.40 -6.00 -12.23
C SER A 84 1.10 -6.38 -11.53
N GLY A 85 0.34 -5.38 -11.10
CA GLY A 85 -0.97 -5.60 -10.51
C GLY A 85 -1.56 -4.36 -9.85
N PRO A 86 -2.82 -4.42 -9.40
CA PRO A 86 -3.37 -3.43 -8.49
C PRO A 86 -2.60 -3.47 -7.15
N SER A 87 -2.50 -2.32 -6.47
CA SER A 87 -1.94 -2.29 -5.12
C SER A 87 -2.84 -3.07 -4.16
N LYS A 88 -2.22 -3.84 -3.27
CA LYS A 88 -2.91 -4.60 -2.23
C LYS A 88 -2.87 -3.80 -0.94
N GLN A 89 -4.01 -3.71 -0.29
CA GLN A 89 -4.19 -2.89 0.90
C GLN A 89 -4.60 -3.76 2.08
N PHE A 90 -3.85 -3.64 3.17
CA PHE A 90 -4.08 -4.38 4.41
C PHE A 90 -4.20 -3.40 5.55
N PHE A 91 -5.23 -3.54 6.37
CA PHE A 91 -5.30 -2.82 7.63
C PHE A 91 -4.57 -3.63 8.70
N LEU A 92 -3.58 -3.02 9.36
CA LEU A 92 -2.82 -3.64 10.44
C LEU A 92 -3.20 -3.01 11.78
N SER A 93 -3.26 -3.83 12.83
CA SER A 93 -3.52 -3.36 14.20
C SER A 93 -2.33 -2.62 14.84
N GLY A 94 -1.19 -2.55 14.15
CA GLY A 94 0.10 -2.07 14.65
C GLY A 94 1.19 -3.14 14.57
N GLY A 95 2.39 -2.83 15.04
CA GLY A 95 3.52 -3.76 15.00
C GLY A 95 4.87 -3.09 14.80
N PHE A 96 5.78 -3.76 14.10
CA PHE A 96 7.10 -3.24 13.76
C PHE A 96 7.45 -3.50 12.30
N ALA A 97 7.98 -2.47 11.64
CA ALA A 97 8.61 -2.57 10.34
C ALA A 97 10.13 -2.49 10.53
N VAL A 98 10.82 -3.51 10.04
CA VAL A 98 12.27 -3.61 10.11
C VAL A 98 12.78 -3.59 8.67
N VAL A 99 13.51 -2.55 8.29
CA VAL A 99 14.20 -2.43 7.01
C VAL A 99 15.63 -2.94 7.20
N GLN A 100 15.99 -4.02 6.53
CA GLN A 100 17.33 -4.61 6.60
C GLN A 100 18.22 -4.10 5.46
N PRO A 101 19.54 -4.18 5.62
CA PRO A 101 20.47 -4.12 4.50
C PRO A 101 20.09 -5.15 3.42
N ASN A 102 20.39 -4.86 2.16
CA ASN A 102 20.07 -5.68 0.98
C ASN A 102 18.60 -5.66 0.52
N SER A 103 17.87 -4.57 0.77
CA SER A 103 16.49 -4.37 0.30
C SER A 103 15.53 -5.47 0.77
N VAL A 104 15.64 -5.86 2.04
CA VAL A 104 14.70 -6.77 2.70
C VAL A 104 13.88 -5.98 3.70
N LEU A 105 12.55 -6.08 3.60
CA LEU A 105 11.61 -5.46 4.51
C LEU A 105 10.82 -6.55 5.24
N SER A 106 10.90 -6.53 6.56
CA SER A 106 10.18 -7.46 7.44
C SER A 106 9.16 -6.68 8.27
N ILE A 107 7.87 -6.93 8.03
CA ILE A 107 6.75 -6.35 8.78
C ILE A 107 6.17 -7.44 9.68
N ASN A 108 6.16 -7.18 10.98
CA ASN A 108 5.50 -8.04 11.97
C ASN A 108 4.36 -7.27 12.61
N ALA A 109 3.15 -7.79 12.52
CA ALA A 109 1.95 -7.21 13.11
C ALA A 109 1.20 -8.27 13.91
N THR A 110 0.38 -7.84 14.88
CA THR A 110 -0.44 -8.77 15.66
C THR A 110 -1.61 -9.30 14.83
N GLU A 111 -2.37 -8.38 14.25
CA GLU A 111 -3.50 -8.70 13.36
C GLU A 111 -3.40 -7.87 12.08
N GLY A 112 -3.89 -8.45 10.97
CA GLY A 112 -3.87 -7.81 9.67
C GLY A 112 -4.85 -8.44 8.70
N TYR A 113 -5.74 -7.63 8.12
CA TYR A 113 -6.81 -8.10 7.21
C TYR A 113 -6.93 -7.20 5.99
N PRO A 114 -7.35 -7.72 4.83
CA PRO A 114 -7.67 -6.89 3.68
C PRO A 114 -8.91 -6.02 3.96
N LEU A 115 -9.03 -4.89 3.27
CA LEU A 115 -10.11 -3.92 3.53
C LEU A 115 -11.51 -4.46 3.25
N GLU A 116 -11.63 -5.43 2.36
CA GLU A 116 -12.90 -6.06 1.99
C GLU A 116 -13.55 -6.88 3.11
N ASP A 117 -12.77 -7.29 4.11
CA ASP A 117 -13.28 -8.07 5.26
C ASP A 117 -13.94 -7.17 6.32
N PHE A 118 -13.84 -5.84 6.20
CA PHE A 118 -14.38 -4.91 7.17
C PHE A 118 -15.74 -4.34 6.77
N SER A 119 -16.66 -4.28 7.73
CA SER A 119 -17.97 -3.62 7.56
C SER A 119 -17.96 -2.21 8.15
N ALA A 120 -18.19 -1.20 7.31
CA ALA A 120 -18.26 0.19 7.73
C ALA A 120 -19.38 0.48 8.74
N GLU A 121 -20.47 -0.31 8.73
CA GLU A 121 -21.57 -0.18 9.69
C GLU A 121 -21.16 -0.67 11.07
N ALA A 122 -20.46 -1.82 11.13
CA ALA A 122 -19.97 -2.39 12.38
C ALA A 122 -18.95 -1.45 13.05
N VAL A 123 -18.03 -0.88 12.28
CA VAL A 123 -17.02 0.07 12.79
C VAL A 123 -17.70 1.31 13.39
N LYS A 124 -18.70 1.89 12.72
CA LYS A 124 -19.45 3.05 13.27
C LYS A 124 -20.18 2.71 14.57
N SER A 125 -20.76 1.52 14.66
CA SER A 125 -21.42 1.06 15.88
C SER A 125 -20.43 0.91 17.04
N GLN A 126 -19.26 0.31 16.77
CA GLN A 126 -18.21 0.12 17.77
C GLN A 126 -17.62 1.46 18.24
N ILE A 127 -17.42 2.43 17.34
CA ILE A 127 -16.98 3.79 17.72
C ILE A 127 -17.98 4.43 18.68
N ALA A 128 -19.27 4.33 18.40
CA ALA A 128 -20.30 4.90 19.26
C ALA A 128 -20.37 4.23 20.64
N GLU A 129 -20.01 2.95 20.75
CA GLU A 129 -19.91 2.21 22.00
C GLU A 129 -18.65 2.60 22.78
N ALA A 130 -17.48 2.52 22.15
CA ALA A 130 -16.20 2.89 22.74
C ALA A 130 -16.20 4.37 23.20
N GLN A 131 -16.86 5.26 22.46
CA GLN A 131 -16.99 6.67 22.83
C GLN A 131 -17.88 6.90 24.05
N LYS A 132 -18.88 6.05 24.30
CA LYS A 132 -19.67 6.10 25.54
C LYS A 132 -18.85 5.66 26.74
N VAL A 133 -18.04 4.62 26.58
CA VAL A 133 -17.18 4.11 27.66
C VAL A 133 -16.07 5.12 27.97
N ALA A 134 -15.42 5.68 26.95
CA ALA A 134 -14.35 6.67 27.11
C ALA A 134 -14.81 7.98 27.78
N ASN A 135 -16.06 8.38 27.58
CA ASN A 135 -16.65 9.57 28.22
C ASN A 135 -17.44 9.23 29.50
N GLY A 136 -17.53 7.97 29.87
CA GLY A 136 -18.21 7.51 31.07
C GLY A 136 -17.41 7.77 32.34
N SER A 137 -17.99 7.36 33.46
CA SER A 137 -17.38 7.44 34.79
C SER A 137 -16.87 6.07 35.27
N GLY A 138 -16.31 5.28 34.36
CA GLY A 138 -15.74 3.96 34.65
C GLY A 138 -14.42 4.03 35.42
N SER A 139 -13.75 2.90 35.59
CA SER A 139 -12.40 2.92 36.16
C SER A 139 -11.42 3.58 35.19
N GLU A 140 -10.31 4.11 35.70
CA GLU A 140 -9.27 4.73 34.84
C GLU A 140 -8.71 3.74 33.80
N GLN A 141 -8.72 2.43 34.13
CA GLN A 141 -8.30 1.36 33.22
C GLN A 141 -9.28 1.19 32.06
N ASP A 142 -10.59 1.11 32.35
CA ASP A 142 -11.63 0.99 31.31
C ASP A 142 -11.62 2.19 30.36
N ILE A 143 -11.40 3.40 30.91
CA ILE A 143 -11.31 4.63 30.12
C ILE A 143 -10.04 4.62 29.23
N ALA A 144 -8.93 4.09 29.72
CA ALA A 144 -7.69 3.99 28.95
C ALA A 144 -7.82 2.96 27.81
N GLU A 145 -8.41 1.80 28.08
CA GLU A 145 -8.67 0.78 27.06
C GLU A 145 -9.62 1.30 25.97
N ALA A 146 -10.71 1.96 26.37
CA ALA A 146 -11.66 2.55 25.42
C ALA A 146 -11.01 3.63 24.53
N LYS A 147 -10.02 4.38 25.03
CA LYS A 147 -9.27 5.35 24.21
C LYS A 147 -8.39 4.69 23.16
N ILE A 148 -7.73 3.58 23.51
CA ILE A 148 -6.92 2.81 22.57
C ILE A 148 -7.83 2.19 21.50
N GLU A 149 -8.98 1.65 21.90
CA GLU A 149 -9.97 1.11 20.97
C GLU A 149 -10.48 2.19 20.00
N LEU A 150 -10.80 3.39 20.50
CA LEU A 150 -11.20 4.52 19.66
C LEU A 150 -10.11 4.90 18.65
N GLU A 151 -8.84 4.96 19.06
CA GLU A 151 -7.73 5.28 18.16
C GLU A 151 -7.67 4.30 16.97
N VAL A 152 -7.79 2.99 17.23
CA VAL A 152 -7.78 1.97 16.18
C VAL A 152 -9.00 2.10 15.27
N LEU A 153 -10.20 2.28 15.84
CA LEU A 153 -11.45 2.36 15.08
C LEU A 153 -11.54 3.64 14.24
N GLU A 154 -11.06 4.78 14.73
CA GLU A 154 -10.99 6.04 13.97
C GLU A 154 -10.06 5.89 12.77
N SER A 155 -8.89 5.28 12.96
CA SER A 155 -7.97 4.95 11.86
C SER A 155 -8.62 4.03 10.82
N LEU A 156 -9.37 3.01 11.26
CA LEU A 156 -10.09 2.11 10.36
C LEU A 156 -11.21 2.85 9.60
N GLN A 157 -11.97 3.71 10.28
CA GLN A 157 -13.02 4.52 9.66
C GLN A 157 -12.45 5.49 8.62
N ALA A 158 -11.27 6.06 8.85
CA ALA A 158 -10.63 6.97 7.90
C ALA A 158 -10.31 6.30 6.56
N VAL A 159 -10.04 5.00 6.59
CA VAL A 159 -9.65 4.18 5.44
C VAL A 159 -10.87 3.60 4.69
N LEU A 160 -11.95 3.24 5.39
CA LEU A 160 -13.16 2.61 4.82
C LEU A 160 -14.14 3.58 4.10
N LYS A 161 -13.64 4.66 3.51
CA LYS A 161 -14.48 5.68 2.86
C LYS A 161 -15.12 5.24 1.54
#